data_AF-A0A927TA18-F1
#
_entry.id   AF-A0A927TA18-F1
#
_cell.length_a   1.000
_cell.length_b   1.000
_cell.length_c   1.000
_cell.angle_alpha   90.00
_cell.angle_beta   90.00
_cell.angle_gamma   90.00
#
_symmetry.space_group_name_H-M   'P 1'
#
loop_
_entity.id
_entity.type
_entity.pdbx_description
1 polymer ?
#
loop_
_entity_poly.entity_id
_entity_poly.type
_entity_poly.pdbx_seq_one_letter_code
_entity_poly.pdbx_strand_id
1 'polypeptide(L)'
;MRKEQIRRALRSFAGPLMGVQIALGIFTIFRHFSNLPTYQESREYLEAGLALRFDEYTGVVYPLFLAGVSRLSFAHEWVYAALIQGIQLLCFYMVSFLFFGLWTGDKKKKAFLSGFLTTIPGILLLHLSALPQSFQLSFCLLLITCMLYVFQKKAGGNKLVIPVVVVALVVSICNLTMQVPGSRGKMQKSVEAAMLQRFVWPHFGTNYFWWDQEVQAVMSQDEAITISRFENKVVDEFGPKMEQAYGEKEARRHYLAMTKSTITQRTKEVCLDILADARDYALIPYTEMRNLKGIGTSETGWNYRKWMEHSGLVERAYWWYGRAISLLLAVTGLISLIVAGKEARRHTGLLLAAVFACFNFVIVVFRDNVPVDGRHAGMIMMFYGLIGLFTWKWTEDETYEESAH
;
A
#
# COMPACT_ATOMS: atom_id res chain seq x y z
N MET A 1 40.14 -9.83 0.53
CA MET A 1 40.30 -8.86 1.63
C MET A 1 39.27 -7.70 1.63
N ARG A 2 39.13 -6.87 0.58
CA ARG A 2 38.22 -5.69 0.62
C ARG A 2 36.71 -5.99 0.81
N LYS A 3 36.17 -7.07 0.24
CA LYS A 3 34.72 -7.37 0.29
C LYS A 3 34.23 -7.77 1.69
N GLU A 4 34.97 -8.62 2.38
CA GLU A 4 34.55 -9.16 3.69
C GLU A 4 34.62 -8.10 4.80
N GLN A 5 35.58 -7.17 4.71
CA GLN A 5 35.63 -6.00 5.60
C GLN A 5 34.44 -5.06 5.38
N ILE A 6 34.05 -4.81 4.11
CA ILE A 6 32.86 -4.01 3.78
C ILE A 6 31.59 -4.68 4.32
N ARG A 7 31.45 -6.00 4.14
CA ARG A 7 30.30 -6.76 4.66
C ARG A 7 30.17 -6.73 6.18
N ARG A 8 31.29 -6.90 6.92
CA ARG A 8 31.27 -6.79 8.38
C ARG A 8 30.91 -5.39 8.84
N ALA A 9 31.49 -4.36 8.22
CA ALA A 9 31.18 -2.97 8.54
C ALA A 9 29.69 -2.65 8.31
N LEU A 10 29.11 -3.11 7.19
CA LEU A 10 27.68 -2.94 6.89
C LEU A 10 26.79 -3.63 7.92
N ARG A 11 27.11 -4.87 8.33
CA ARG A 11 26.36 -5.61 9.35
C ARG A 11 26.42 -4.94 10.72
N SER A 12 27.62 -4.55 11.16
CA SER A 12 27.83 -3.90 12.45
C SER A 12 27.11 -2.56 12.57
N PHE A 13 26.79 -1.91 11.45
CA PHE A 13 26.06 -0.64 11.42
C PHE A 13 24.55 -0.82 11.24
N ALA A 14 24.10 -1.70 10.34
CA ALA A 14 22.67 -1.90 10.04
C ALA A 14 21.89 -2.48 11.22
N GLY A 15 22.44 -3.48 11.92
CA GLY A 15 21.76 -4.18 13.01
C GLY A 15 21.32 -3.25 14.16
N PRO A 16 22.23 -2.46 14.76
CA PRO A 16 21.88 -1.53 15.82
C PRO A 16 20.83 -0.50 15.40
N LEU A 17 20.95 0.04 14.18
CA LEU A 17 19.97 1.00 13.66
C LEU A 17 18.58 0.37 13.52
N MET A 18 18.51 -0.87 13.02
CA MET A 18 17.23 -1.60 12.97
C MET A 18 16.67 -1.83 14.37
N GLY A 19 17.53 -2.11 15.35
CA GLY A 19 17.14 -2.24 16.76
C GLY A 19 16.52 -0.96 17.33
N VAL A 20 17.11 0.21 17.04
CA VAL A 20 16.53 1.51 17.41
C VAL A 20 15.18 1.73 16.73
N GLN A 21 15.06 1.39 15.44
CA GLN A 21 13.78 1.48 14.72
C GLN A 21 12.69 0.62 15.38
N ILE A 22 13.04 -0.61 15.78
CA ILE A 22 12.12 -1.50 16.48
C ILE A 22 11.69 -0.89 17.81
N ALA A 23 12.63 -0.37 18.61
CA ALA A 23 12.32 0.24 19.89
C ALA A 23 11.39 1.46 19.74
N LEU A 24 11.67 2.35 18.77
CA LEU A 24 10.82 3.51 18.49
C LEU A 24 9.44 3.10 17.96
N GLY A 25 9.35 2.05 17.14
CA GLY A 25 8.08 1.53 16.66
C GLY A 25 7.24 0.90 17.77
N ILE A 26 7.86 0.13 18.67
CA ILE A 26 7.18 -0.41 19.86
C ILE A 26 6.68 0.72 20.76
N PHE A 27 7.49 1.75 21.00
CA PHE A 27 7.07 2.94 21.74
C PHE A 27 5.87 3.62 21.07
N THR A 28 5.90 3.75 19.74
CA THR A 28 4.80 4.32 18.95
C THR A 28 3.53 3.46 19.05
N ILE A 29 3.66 2.13 19.03
CA ILE A 29 2.54 1.22 19.30
C ILE A 29 1.94 1.60 20.65
N PHE A 30 2.69 1.55 21.75
CA PHE A 30 2.14 1.82 23.09
C PHE A 30 1.46 3.20 23.21
N ARG A 31 1.95 4.22 22.50
CA ARG A 31 1.37 5.57 22.52
C ARG A 31 0.03 5.67 21.76
N HIS A 32 -0.13 4.91 20.68
CA HIS A 32 -1.31 4.97 19.80
C HIS A 32 -2.23 3.75 19.91
N PHE A 33 -1.80 2.71 20.62
CA PHE A 33 -2.56 1.49 20.87
C PHE A 33 -3.85 1.86 21.58
N SER A 34 -4.96 1.24 21.19
CA SER A 34 -6.33 1.50 21.70
C SER A 34 -6.99 2.82 21.27
N ASN A 35 -6.31 3.63 20.44
CA ASN A 35 -6.90 4.82 19.83
C ASN A 35 -6.98 4.64 18.31
N LEU A 36 -8.19 4.50 17.77
CA LEU A 36 -8.38 4.40 16.31
C LEU A 36 -8.26 5.79 15.66
N PRO A 37 -7.43 5.94 14.62
CA PRO A 37 -7.38 7.16 13.83
C PRO A 37 -8.74 7.46 13.18
N THR A 38 -9.15 8.73 13.18
CA THR A 38 -10.43 9.21 12.64
C THR A 38 -10.35 9.57 11.15
N TYR A 39 -9.81 8.67 10.33
CA TYR A 39 -9.89 8.83 8.87
C TYR A 39 -11.32 8.60 8.38
N GLN A 40 -11.76 9.35 7.36
CA GLN A 40 -13.09 9.18 6.76
C GLN A 40 -13.33 7.74 6.30
N GLU A 41 -12.34 7.15 5.62
CA GLU A 41 -12.40 5.75 5.17
C GLU A 41 -12.51 4.77 6.35
N SER A 42 -11.76 4.99 7.43
CA SER A 42 -11.87 4.15 8.62
C SER A 42 -13.28 4.21 9.23
N ARG A 43 -13.90 5.39 9.31
CA ARG A 43 -15.30 5.50 9.76
C ARG A 43 -16.24 4.71 8.86
N GLU A 44 -16.09 4.84 7.55
CA GLU A 44 -16.88 4.13 6.56
C GLU A 44 -16.82 2.59 6.75
N TYR A 45 -15.64 2.04 7.05
CA TYR A 45 -15.46 0.60 7.30
C TYR A 45 -15.97 0.16 8.68
N LEU A 46 -15.76 0.98 9.72
CA LEU A 46 -16.27 0.70 11.07
C LEU A 46 -17.80 0.62 11.09
N GLU A 47 -18.48 1.57 10.44
CA GLU A 47 -19.93 1.56 10.26
C GLU A 47 -20.39 0.32 9.48
N ALA A 48 -19.70 -0.02 8.39
CA ALA A 48 -20.01 -1.21 7.61
C ALA A 48 -19.85 -2.51 8.43
N GLY A 49 -18.81 -2.59 9.26
CA GLY A 49 -18.59 -3.72 10.16
C GLY A 49 -19.67 -3.85 11.22
N LEU A 50 -20.01 -2.76 11.92
CA LEU A 50 -21.07 -2.76 12.94
C LEU A 50 -22.44 -3.15 12.37
N ALA A 51 -22.75 -2.66 11.17
CA ALA A 51 -24.01 -2.95 10.50
C ALA A 51 -24.00 -4.26 9.67
N LEU A 52 -22.88 -5.00 9.66
CA LEU A 52 -22.68 -6.18 8.79
C LEU A 52 -23.08 -5.92 7.32
N ARG A 53 -22.71 -4.75 6.81
CA ARG A 53 -22.99 -4.37 5.43
C ARG A 53 -21.85 -4.85 4.53
N PHE A 54 -22.22 -5.60 3.50
CA PHE A 54 -21.31 -6.07 2.47
C PHE A 54 -21.69 -5.45 1.15
N ASP A 55 -20.78 -4.67 0.58
CA ASP A 55 -20.99 -4.06 -0.73
C ASP A 55 -19.73 -4.13 -1.58
N GLU A 56 -19.88 -3.74 -2.83
CA GLU A 56 -18.81 -3.75 -3.82
C GLU A 56 -17.61 -2.88 -3.44
N TYR A 57 -17.76 -1.93 -2.49
CA TYR A 57 -16.71 -1.04 -1.99
C TYR A 57 -15.97 -1.61 -0.78
N THR A 58 -16.70 -2.26 0.12
CA THR A 58 -16.18 -2.73 1.40
C THR A 58 -15.76 -4.20 1.36
N GLY A 59 -16.33 -4.98 0.45
CA GLY A 59 -16.15 -6.42 0.37
C GLY A 59 -16.71 -7.13 1.60
N VAL A 60 -16.40 -8.42 1.71
CA VAL A 60 -16.95 -9.27 2.79
C VAL A 60 -15.97 -9.43 3.96
N VAL A 61 -14.67 -9.57 3.66
CA VAL A 61 -13.66 -10.00 4.65
C VAL A 61 -13.45 -8.99 5.76
N TYR A 62 -13.27 -7.71 5.42
CA TYR A 62 -12.94 -6.69 6.42
C TYR A 62 -14.15 -6.32 7.31
N PRO A 63 -15.37 -6.11 6.77
CA PRO A 63 -16.55 -5.91 7.62
C PRO A 63 -16.84 -7.11 8.55
N LEU A 64 -16.67 -8.35 8.07
CA LEU A 64 -16.82 -9.54 8.94
C LEU A 64 -15.79 -9.56 10.07
N PHE A 65 -14.55 -9.23 9.78
CA PHE A 65 -13.50 -9.10 10.79
C PHE A 65 -13.89 -8.06 11.85
N LEU A 66 -14.28 -6.86 11.43
CA LEU A 66 -14.68 -5.79 12.34
C LEU A 66 -15.91 -6.17 13.18
N ALA A 67 -16.89 -6.84 12.58
CA ALA A 67 -18.07 -7.35 13.28
C ALA A 67 -17.74 -8.46 14.28
N GLY A 68 -16.79 -9.33 13.95
CA GLY A 68 -16.29 -10.37 14.85
C GLY A 68 -15.59 -9.77 16.06
N VAL A 69 -14.69 -8.83 15.83
CA VAL A 69 -13.96 -8.12 16.90
C VAL A 69 -14.93 -7.33 17.79
N SER A 70 -15.98 -6.72 17.22
CA SER A 70 -16.99 -5.98 17.99
C SER A 70 -17.76 -6.87 18.96
N ARG A 71 -17.95 -8.16 18.64
CA ARG A 71 -18.58 -9.12 19.56
C ARG A 71 -17.64 -9.53 20.69
N LEU A 72 -16.33 -9.55 20.43
CA LEU A 72 -15.30 -9.92 21.40
C LEU A 72 -14.90 -8.76 22.31
N SER A 73 -15.20 -7.51 21.94
CA SER A 73 -14.78 -6.33 22.70
C SER A 73 -15.67 -5.98 23.88
N PHE A 74 -16.76 -6.73 24.12
CA PHE A 74 -17.71 -6.53 25.23
C PHE A 74 -18.17 -5.07 25.39
N ALA A 75 -18.38 -4.36 24.28
CA ALA A 75 -18.77 -2.94 24.23
C ALA A 75 -17.74 -1.92 24.77
N HIS A 76 -16.49 -2.31 25.01
CA HIS A 76 -15.42 -1.36 25.36
C HIS A 76 -14.67 -0.88 24.10
N GLU A 77 -14.75 0.42 23.82
CA GLU A 77 -14.12 1.03 22.63
C GLU A 77 -12.60 0.81 22.58
N TRP A 78 -11.90 0.94 23.71
CA TRP A 78 -10.46 0.75 23.77
C TRP A 78 -10.06 -0.72 23.50
N VAL A 79 -10.89 -1.68 23.94
CA VAL A 79 -10.69 -3.13 23.67
C VAL A 79 -10.92 -3.39 22.19
N TYR A 80 -11.96 -2.80 21.62
CA TYR A 80 -12.27 -2.91 20.20
C TYR A 80 -11.11 -2.41 19.33
N ALA A 81 -10.60 -1.21 19.61
CA ALA A 81 -9.44 -0.64 18.95
C ALA A 81 -8.18 -1.50 19.12
N ALA A 82 -7.89 -1.95 20.34
CA ALA A 82 -6.73 -2.78 20.66
C ALA A 82 -6.77 -4.14 19.93
N LEU A 83 -7.94 -4.77 19.83
CA LEU A 83 -8.10 -6.05 19.11
C LEU A 83 -7.92 -5.86 17.61
N ILE A 84 -8.48 -4.80 17.02
CA ILE A 84 -8.29 -4.49 15.59
C ILE A 84 -6.80 -4.32 15.28
N GLN A 85 -6.15 -3.41 15.98
CA GLN A 85 -4.74 -3.06 15.77
C GLN A 85 -3.84 -4.26 16.07
N GLY A 86 -4.10 -4.99 17.17
CA GLY A 86 -3.33 -6.16 17.58
C GLY A 86 -3.41 -7.31 16.58
N ILE A 87 -4.61 -7.64 16.08
CA ILE A 87 -4.78 -8.70 15.08
C ILE A 87 -4.11 -8.31 13.75
N GLN A 88 -4.29 -7.07 13.30
CA GLN A 88 -3.64 -6.54 12.10
C GLN A 88 -2.11 -6.62 12.20
N LEU A 89 -1.52 -6.11 13.30
CA LEU A 89 -0.07 -6.17 13.52
C LEU A 89 0.46 -7.60 13.62
N LEU A 90 -0.24 -8.46 14.35
CA LEU A 90 0.14 -9.86 14.50
C LEU A 90 0.10 -10.60 13.16
N CYS A 91 -0.94 -10.38 12.36
CA CYS A 91 -1.07 -10.98 11.03
C CYS A 91 0.15 -10.62 10.16
N PHE A 92 0.48 -9.33 10.06
CA PHE A 92 1.60 -8.88 9.26
C PHE A 92 2.95 -9.37 9.79
N TYR A 93 3.16 -9.35 11.11
CA TYR A 93 4.37 -9.87 11.74
C TYR A 93 4.55 -11.37 11.46
N MET A 94 3.50 -12.17 11.57
CA MET A 94 3.54 -13.61 11.31
C MET A 94 3.81 -13.92 9.84
N VAL A 95 3.18 -13.20 8.91
CA VAL A 95 3.47 -13.34 7.48
C VAL A 95 4.90 -12.92 7.17
N SER A 96 5.39 -11.83 7.76
CA SER A 96 6.78 -11.38 7.63
C SER A 96 7.75 -12.44 8.18
N PHE A 97 7.40 -13.11 9.28
CA PHE A 97 8.20 -14.18 9.84
C PHE A 97 8.26 -15.40 8.92
N LEU A 98 7.15 -15.76 8.26
CA LEU A 98 7.13 -16.82 7.24
C LEU A 98 7.97 -16.43 6.02
N PHE A 99 7.79 -15.19 5.55
CA PHE A 99 8.59 -14.60 4.49
C PHE A 99 10.08 -14.76 4.82
N PHE A 100 10.58 -14.20 5.94
CA PHE A 100 11.99 -14.30 6.31
C PHE A 100 12.50 -15.74 6.50
N GLY A 101 11.61 -16.70 6.77
CA GLY A 101 11.92 -18.14 6.78
C GLY A 101 12.37 -18.70 5.43
N LEU A 102 12.09 -18.03 4.31
CA LEU A 102 12.63 -18.40 3.00
C LEU A 102 14.14 -18.16 2.91
N TRP A 103 14.63 -17.17 3.65
CA TRP A 103 16.01 -16.69 3.58
C TRP A 103 16.88 -17.21 4.71
N THR A 104 16.35 -17.33 5.93
CA THR A 104 17.11 -17.80 7.09
C THR A 104 16.31 -18.78 7.94
N GLY A 105 16.98 -19.81 8.45
CA GLY A 105 16.40 -20.78 9.40
C GLY A 105 16.44 -20.31 10.87
N ASP A 106 17.19 -19.26 11.17
CA ASP A 106 17.37 -18.77 12.54
C ASP A 106 16.13 -18.02 13.03
N LYS A 107 15.46 -18.58 14.04
CA LYS A 107 14.25 -18.01 14.64
C LYS A 107 14.46 -16.60 15.20
N LYS A 108 15.62 -16.31 15.80
CA LYS A 108 15.92 -14.99 16.39
C LYS A 108 16.09 -13.95 15.29
N LYS A 109 16.80 -14.29 14.21
CA LYS A 109 16.95 -13.40 13.05
C LYS A 109 15.59 -13.14 12.41
N LYS A 110 14.81 -14.18 12.13
CA LYS A 110 13.45 -14.01 11.59
C LYS A 110 12.59 -13.08 12.44
N ALA A 111 12.60 -13.25 13.76
CA ALA A 111 11.85 -12.39 14.68
C ALA A 111 12.34 -10.95 14.62
N PHE A 112 13.65 -10.72 14.64
CA PHE A 112 14.25 -9.39 14.55
C PHE A 112 13.90 -8.70 13.22
N LEU A 113 14.00 -9.42 12.09
CA LEU A 113 13.68 -8.90 10.76
C LEU A 113 12.19 -8.58 10.60
N SER A 114 11.33 -9.44 11.14
CA SER A 114 9.88 -9.22 11.15
C SER A 114 9.52 -8.02 12.02
N GLY A 115 10.13 -7.91 13.20
CA GLY A 115 9.96 -6.76 14.09
C GLY A 115 10.37 -5.47 13.41
N PHE A 116 11.53 -5.45 12.72
CA PHE A 116 11.97 -4.29 11.96
C PHE A 116 10.97 -3.90 10.88
N LEU A 117 10.52 -4.86 10.06
CA LEU A 117 9.57 -4.59 8.97
C LEU A 117 8.23 -4.03 9.48
N THR A 118 7.69 -4.62 10.54
CA THR A 118 6.42 -4.18 11.16
C THR A 118 6.52 -2.79 11.79
N THR A 119 7.71 -2.40 12.25
CA THR A 119 7.96 -1.12 12.94
C THR A 119 8.38 0.00 12.01
N ILE A 120 8.38 -0.19 10.69
CA ILE A 120 8.63 0.91 9.75
C ILE A 120 7.42 1.86 9.76
N PRO A 121 7.57 3.20 9.87
CA PRO A 121 6.47 4.11 10.23
C PRO A 121 5.22 4.01 9.35
N GLY A 122 5.38 3.94 8.03
CA GLY A 122 4.25 3.81 7.09
C GLY A 122 3.54 2.46 7.18
N ILE A 123 4.29 1.37 7.39
CA ILE A 123 3.73 0.03 7.62
C ILE A 123 3.01 0.02 8.96
N LEU A 124 3.65 0.53 10.02
CA LEU A 124 3.07 0.56 11.35
C LEU A 124 1.76 1.37 11.36
N LEU A 125 1.76 2.57 10.78
CA LEU A 125 0.58 3.43 10.75
C LEU A 125 -0.59 2.77 10.00
N LEU A 126 -0.32 2.07 8.91
CA LEU A 126 -1.34 1.29 8.19
C LEU A 126 -2.01 0.25 9.09
N HIS A 127 -1.22 -0.45 9.91
CA HIS A 127 -1.72 -1.50 10.81
C HIS A 127 -2.36 -0.94 12.10
N LEU A 128 -2.02 0.30 12.48
CA LEU A 128 -2.70 1.02 13.56
C LEU A 128 -4.01 1.68 13.10
N SER A 129 -4.28 1.69 11.80
CA SER A 129 -5.51 2.23 11.20
C SER A 129 -6.54 1.12 10.99
N ALA A 130 -7.82 1.43 11.18
CA ALA A 130 -8.91 0.52 10.82
C ALA A 130 -9.16 0.59 9.30
N LEU A 131 -8.29 -0.07 8.54
CA LEU A 131 -8.28 -0.06 7.07
C LEU A 131 -8.03 -1.47 6.51
N PRO A 132 -8.77 -1.92 5.46
CA PRO A 132 -8.57 -3.23 4.84
C PRO A 132 -7.18 -3.37 4.17
N GLN A 133 -6.54 -2.25 3.83
CA GLN A 133 -5.21 -2.20 3.23
C GLN A 133 -4.16 -2.87 4.12
N SER A 134 -4.37 -2.92 5.45
CA SER A 134 -3.51 -3.67 6.37
C SER A 134 -3.51 -5.18 6.05
N PHE A 135 -4.68 -5.78 5.87
CA PHE A 135 -4.78 -7.18 5.47
C PHE A 135 -4.36 -7.40 4.03
N GLN A 136 -4.67 -6.46 3.11
CA GLN A 136 -4.22 -6.56 1.72
C GLN A 136 -2.70 -6.65 1.64
N LEU A 137 -1.97 -5.80 2.38
CA LEU A 137 -0.50 -5.85 2.42
C LEU A 137 0.01 -7.18 2.98
N SER A 138 -0.61 -7.67 4.06
CA SER A 138 -0.28 -8.97 4.66
C SER A 138 -0.51 -10.12 3.68
N PHE A 139 -1.64 -10.17 2.99
CA PHE A 139 -1.95 -11.20 2.00
C PHE A 139 -1.08 -11.10 0.76
N CYS A 140 -0.72 -9.90 0.31
CA CYS A 140 0.24 -9.72 -0.79
C CYS A 140 1.61 -10.29 -0.43
N LEU A 141 2.12 -10.01 0.78
CA LEU A 141 3.39 -10.57 1.24
C LEU A 141 3.32 -12.10 1.37
N LEU A 142 2.18 -12.64 1.81
CA LEU A 142 1.94 -14.09 1.86
C LEU A 142 1.94 -14.71 0.46
N LEU A 143 1.26 -14.10 -0.51
CA LEU A 143 1.25 -14.57 -1.89
C LEU A 143 2.66 -14.57 -2.50
N ILE A 144 3.43 -13.50 -2.29
CA ILE A 144 4.84 -13.43 -2.70
C ILE A 144 5.65 -14.55 -2.03
N THR A 145 5.45 -14.76 -0.72
CA THR A 145 6.11 -15.84 0.04
C THR A 145 5.80 -17.20 -0.57
N CYS A 146 4.53 -17.48 -0.87
CA CYS A 146 4.09 -18.73 -1.51
C CYS A 146 4.73 -18.91 -2.89
N MET A 147 4.69 -17.87 -3.75
CA MET A 147 5.31 -17.92 -5.07
C MET A 147 6.81 -18.21 -4.98
N LEU A 148 7.53 -17.50 -4.11
CA LEU A 148 8.97 -17.72 -3.91
C LEU A 148 9.27 -19.11 -3.34
N TYR A 149 8.43 -19.62 -2.44
CA TYR A 149 8.58 -20.98 -1.92
C TYR A 149 8.49 -22.03 -3.06
N VAL A 150 7.55 -21.85 -3.99
CA VAL A 150 7.40 -22.69 -5.19
C VAL A 150 8.60 -22.54 -6.13
N PHE A 151 9.00 -21.31 -6.46
CA PHE A 151 10.13 -21.05 -7.36
C PHE A 151 11.46 -21.57 -6.82
N GLN A 152 11.65 -21.56 -5.50
CA GLN A 152 12.83 -22.13 -4.84
C GLN A 152 12.81 -23.66 -4.77
N LYS A 153 11.78 -24.33 -5.32
CA LYS A 153 11.59 -25.80 -5.29
C LYS A 153 11.74 -26.41 -3.90
N LYS A 154 11.40 -25.66 -2.84
CA LYS A 154 11.48 -26.18 -1.48
C LYS A 154 10.45 -27.29 -1.31
N ALA A 155 10.87 -28.42 -0.71
CA ALA A 155 9.97 -29.53 -0.43
C ALA A 155 8.74 -29.03 0.36
N GLY A 156 7.54 -29.38 -0.12
CA GLY A 156 6.28 -28.98 0.51
C GLY A 156 5.68 -27.64 0.05
N GLY A 157 6.20 -26.97 -0.99
CA GLY A 157 5.66 -25.68 -1.44
C GLY A 157 4.18 -25.72 -1.82
N ASN A 158 3.75 -26.82 -2.41
CA ASN A 158 2.36 -27.05 -2.77
C ASN A 158 1.44 -27.07 -1.53
N LYS A 159 1.94 -27.48 -0.35
CA LYS A 159 1.15 -27.59 0.89
C LYS A 159 0.74 -26.21 1.46
N LEU A 160 1.52 -25.16 1.22
CA LEU A 160 1.20 -23.80 1.65
C LEU A 160 0.42 -23.03 0.57
N VAL A 161 0.74 -23.24 -0.70
CA VAL A 161 0.13 -22.51 -1.82
C VAL A 161 -1.31 -22.93 -2.05
N ILE A 162 -1.62 -24.23 -1.97
CA ILE A 162 -2.99 -24.73 -2.21
C ILE A 162 -3.99 -24.09 -1.23
N PRO A 163 -3.78 -24.10 0.10
CA PRO A 163 -4.67 -23.42 1.04
C PRO A 163 -4.84 -21.92 0.75
N VAL A 164 -3.76 -21.21 0.40
CA VAL A 164 -3.83 -19.77 0.12
C VAL A 164 -4.66 -19.48 -1.12
N VAL A 165 -4.48 -20.25 -2.19
CA VAL A 165 -5.28 -20.13 -3.43
C VAL A 165 -6.74 -20.47 -3.15
N VAL A 166 -7.01 -21.53 -2.38
CA VAL A 166 -8.37 -21.91 -1.99
C VAL A 166 -9.05 -20.81 -1.19
N VAL A 167 -8.37 -20.24 -0.19
CA VAL A 167 -8.91 -19.11 0.60
C VAL A 167 -9.17 -17.90 -0.29
N ALA A 168 -8.25 -17.53 -1.19
CA ALA A 168 -8.44 -16.42 -2.11
C ALA A 168 -9.64 -16.64 -3.04
N LEU A 169 -9.83 -17.87 -3.53
CA LEU A 169 -10.98 -18.24 -4.36
C LEU A 169 -12.29 -18.16 -3.57
N VAL A 170 -12.34 -18.71 -2.35
CA VAL A 170 -13.51 -18.63 -1.47
C VAL A 170 -13.87 -17.19 -1.18
N VAL A 171 -12.89 -16.34 -0.82
CA VAL A 171 -13.11 -14.90 -0.61
C VAL A 171 -13.67 -14.22 -1.86
N SER A 172 -13.13 -14.54 -3.03
CA SER A 172 -13.59 -13.99 -4.30
C SER A 172 -15.04 -14.41 -4.60
N ILE A 173 -15.38 -15.68 -4.37
CA ILE A 173 -16.75 -16.19 -4.53
C ILE A 173 -17.70 -15.52 -3.53
N CYS A 174 -17.34 -15.42 -2.25
CA CYS A 174 -18.15 -14.73 -1.25
C CYS A 174 -18.37 -13.26 -1.62
N ASN A 175 -17.35 -12.57 -2.13
CA ASN A 175 -17.49 -11.21 -2.64
C ASN A 175 -18.50 -11.16 -3.80
N LEU A 176 -18.44 -12.09 -4.76
CA LEU A 176 -19.39 -12.12 -5.89
C LEU A 176 -20.84 -12.38 -5.45
N THR A 177 -21.06 -13.14 -4.38
CA THR A 177 -22.42 -13.56 -3.97
C THR A 177 -23.05 -12.69 -2.88
N MET A 178 -22.25 -11.99 -2.08
CA MET A 178 -22.74 -11.25 -0.90
C MET A 178 -22.75 -9.73 -1.08
N GLN A 179 -22.16 -9.20 -2.16
CA GLN A 179 -22.08 -7.76 -2.39
C GLN A 179 -23.42 -7.18 -2.89
N VAL A 180 -23.83 -6.08 -2.28
CA VAL A 180 -24.92 -5.22 -2.80
C VAL A 180 -24.33 -4.19 -3.78
N PRO A 181 -24.74 -4.20 -5.07
CA PRO A 181 -24.31 -3.19 -6.05
C PRO A 181 -24.86 -1.80 -5.74
N GLY A 182 -24.14 -0.73 -6.09
CA GLY A 182 -24.61 0.66 -5.96
C GLY A 182 -24.85 1.11 -4.51
N SER A 183 -24.26 0.41 -3.55
CA SER A 183 -24.45 0.67 -2.12
C SER A 183 -23.93 2.07 -1.73
N ARG A 184 -24.53 2.64 -0.68
CA ARG A 184 -24.18 3.94 -0.07
C ARG A 184 -24.44 5.16 -0.97
N GLY A 185 -25.28 5.02 -1.99
CA GLY A 185 -25.56 6.12 -2.93
C GLY A 185 -24.33 6.50 -3.75
N LYS A 186 -23.40 5.55 -3.94
CA LYS A 186 -22.23 5.68 -4.80
C LYS A 186 -22.52 5.04 -6.15
N MET A 187 -21.79 5.47 -7.18
CA MET A 187 -21.82 4.87 -8.51
C MET A 187 -21.67 3.35 -8.43
N GLN A 188 -22.35 2.58 -9.27
CA GLN A 188 -22.20 1.14 -9.27
C GLN A 188 -20.85 0.70 -9.88
N LYS A 189 -20.16 -0.30 -9.31
CA LYS A 189 -18.92 -0.80 -9.90
C LYS A 189 -19.21 -1.58 -11.19
N SER A 190 -18.50 -1.18 -12.24
CA SER A 190 -18.50 -1.83 -13.54
C SER A 190 -17.16 -1.54 -14.24
N VAL A 191 -16.88 -2.25 -15.32
CA VAL A 191 -15.67 -1.97 -16.12
C VAL A 191 -15.77 -0.55 -16.69
N GLU A 192 -16.95 -0.14 -17.14
CA GLU A 192 -17.24 1.18 -17.68
C GLU A 192 -17.05 2.29 -16.63
N ALA A 193 -17.54 2.07 -15.40
CA ALA A 193 -17.35 2.99 -14.28
C ALA A 193 -15.87 3.12 -13.87
N ALA A 194 -15.10 2.03 -13.93
CA ALA A 194 -13.65 2.07 -13.69
C ALA A 194 -12.91 2.81 -14.80
N MET A 195 -13.31 2.61 -16.06
CA MET A 195 -12.76 3.33 -17.21
C MET A 195 -13.07 4.83 -17.13
N LEU A 196 -14.28 5.21 -16.72
CA LEU A 196 -14.67 6.60 -16.49
C LEU A 196 -13.78 7.27 -15.44
N GLN A 197 -13.65 6.66 -14.26
CA GLN A 197 -12.77 7.15 -13.20
C GLN A 197 -11.32 7.26 -13.67
N ARG A 198 -10.86 6.32 -14.49
CA ARG A 198 -9.46 6.25 -14.90
C ARG A 198 -9.09 7.22 -16.01
N PHE A 199 -9.95 7.31 -17.04
CA PHE A 199 -9.61 8.00 -18.29
C PHE A 199 -10.31 9.34 -18.45
N VAL A 200 -11.46 9.54 -17.78
CA VAL A 200 -12.28 10.73 -17.97
C VAL A 200 -12.10 11.72 -16.83
N TRP A 201 -11.97 11.25 -15.59
CA TRP A 201 -11.85 12.13 -14.41
C TRP A 201 -10.85 13.29 -14.56
N PRO A 202 -9.59 13.09 -15.00
CA PRO A 202 -8.61 14.17 -15.10
C PRO A 202 -9.01 15.30 -16.07
N HIS A 203 -9.94 15.01 -16.98
CA HIS A 203 -10.38 15.92 -18.04
C HIS A 203 -11.89 16.18 -18.00
N PHE A 204 -12.56 15.80 -16.91
CA PHE A 204 -14.00 15.66 -16.84
C PHE A 204 -14.74 16.97 -17.16
N GLY A 205 -14.24 18.09 -16.64
CA GLY A 205 -14.75 19.44 -16.86
C GLY A 205 -14.22 20.08 -18.14
N THR A 206 -12.97 19.81 -18.51
CA THR A 206 -12.39 20.33 -19.77
C THR A 206 -13.05 19.73 -21.01
N ASN A 207 -13.69 18.57 -20.86
CA ASN A 207 -14.39 17.87 -21.92
C ASN A 207 -15.89 18.08 -21.88
N TYR A 208 -16.41 18.91 -20.97
CA TYR A 208 -17.85 19.09 -20.77
C TYR A 208 -18.61 19.39 -22.07
N PHE A 209 -18.03 20.24 -22.93
CA PHE A 209 -18.60 20.58 -24.23
C PHE A 209 -18.76 19.38 -25.19
N TRP A 210 -17.96 18.32 -25.02
CA TRP A 210 -18.02 17.10 -25.84
C TRP A 210 -18.94 16.04 -25.27
N TRP A 211 -19.52 16.26 -24.09
CA TRP A 211 -20.49 15.35 -23.50
C TRP A 211 -21.81 15.44 -24.24
N ASP A 212 -22.52 14.32 -24.31
CA ASP A 212 -23.86 14.32 -24.89
C ASP A 212 -24.83 15.15 -24.05
N GLN A 213 -25.97 15.50 -24.65
CA GLN A 213 -26.97 16.36 -24.00
C GLN A 213 -27.55 15.70 -22.73
N GLU A 214 -27.55 14.37 -22.65
CA GLU A 214 -28.08 13.63 -21.51
C GLU A 214 -27.13 13.74 -20.30
N VAL A 215 -25.81 13.63 -20.52
CA VAL A 215 -24.79 13.91 -19.50
C VAL A 215 -24.79 15.38 -19.08
N GLN A 216 -25.00 16.31 -20.02
CA GLN A 216 -25.10 17.74 -19.70
C GLN A 216 -26.41 18.10 -18.96
N ALA A 217 -27.48 17.32 -19.15
CA ALA A 217 -28.76 17.54 -18.47
C ALA A 217 -28.70 17.21 -16.97
N VAL A 218 -27.86 16.26 -16.56
CA VAL A 218 -27.75 15.87 -15.14
C VAL A 218 -26.77 16.73 -14.35
N MET A 219 -25.95 17.53 -15.02
CA MET A 219 -24.85 18.25 -14.39
C MET A 219 -24.40 19.46 -15.20
N SER A 220 -24.18 20.57 -14.53
CA SER A 220 -23.64 21.81 -15.11
C SER A 220 -22.14 21.76 -15.37
N GLN A 221 -21.63 22.70 -16.17
CA GLN A 221 -20.20 22.83 -16.44
C GLN A 221 -19.39 23.13 -15.15
N ASP A 222 -19.92 23.96 -14.25
CA ASP A 222 -19.25 24.33 -12.99
C ASP A 222 -19.12 23.12 -12.05
N GLU A 223 -20.14 22.27 -12.00
CA GLU A 223 -20.08 21.00 -11.28
C GLU A 223 -19.05 20.06 -11.92
N ALA A 224 -18.99 19.97 -13.25
CA ALA A 224 -18.02 19.14 -13.96
C ALA A 224 -16.57 19.57 -13.67
N ILE A 225 -16.31 20.87 -13.61
CA ILE A 225 -14.99 21.43 -13.21
C ILE A 225 -14.67 21.05 -11.77
N THR A 226 -15.65 21.08 -10.87
CA THR A 226 -15.47 20.70 -9.46
C THR A 226 -15.18 19.22 -9.30
N ILE A 227 -15.89 18.35 -10.03
CA ILE A 227 -15.66 16.91 -10.05
C ILE A 227 -14.26 16.57 -10.58
N SER A 228 -13.75 17.32 -11.56
CA SER A 228 -12.39 17.13 -12.11
C SER A 228 -11.27 17.31 -11.07
N ARG A 229 -11.56 17.97 -9.93
CA ARG A 229 -10.54 18.22 -8.89
C ARG A 229 -10.29 17.01 -8.00
N PHE A 230 -11.26 16.11 -7.84
CA PHE A 230 -11.17 14.99 -6.91
C PHE A 230 -11.80 13.72 -7.49
N GLU A 231 -11.03 12.63 -7.55
CA GLU A 231 -11.43 11.38 -8.23
C GLU A 231 -12.72 10.81 -7.64
N ASN A 232 -12.81 10.84 -6.32
CA ASN A 232 -13.94 10.30 -5.59
C ASN A 232 -15.26 11.02 -5.91
N LYS A 233 -15.24 12.29 -6.34
CA LYS A 233 -16.47 12.99 -6.74
C LYS A 233 -17.14 12.39 -7.98
N VAL A 234 -16.40 11.70 -8.85
CA VAL A 234 -17.02 10.95 -9.96
C VAL A 234 -17.90 9.83 -9.42
N VAL A 235 -17.43 9.14 -8.37
CA VAL A 235 -18.12 8.03 -7.70
C VAL A 235 -19.24 8.52 -6.79
N ASP A 236 -18.99 9.58 -6.03
CA ASP A 236 -19.87 10.06 -4.96
C ASP A 236 -20.94 11.04 -5.47
N GLU A 237 -20.71 11.75 -6.58
CA GLU A 237 -21.62 12.80 -7.07
C GLU A 237 -22.14 12.53 -8.49
N PHE A 238 -21.26 12.28 -9.47
CA PHE A 238 -21.67 12.15 -10.87
C PHE A 238 -22.41 10.83 -11.17
N GLY A 239 -21.80 9.69 -10.84
CA GLY A 239 -22.37 8.39 -11.15
C GLY A 239 -23.78 8.19 -10.58
N PRO A 240 -24.05 8.55 -9.31
CA PRO A 240 -25.39 8.47 -8.73
C PRO A 240 -26.44 9.30 -9.50
N LYS A 241 -26.08 10.51 -9.97
CA LYS A 241 -26.98 11.35 -10.77
C LYS A 241 -27.34 10.69 -12.10
N MET A 242 -26.35 10.10 -12.79
CA MET A 242 -26.57 9.39 -14.05
C MET A 242 -27.44 8.14 -13.87
N GLU A 243 -27.16 7.34 -12.84
CA GLU A 243 -27.88 6.10 -12.55
C GLU A 243 -29.33 6.39 -12.10
N GLN A 244 -29.56 7.48 -11.37
CA GLN A 244 -30.91 7.93 -10.99
C GLN A 244 -31.71 8.47 -12.18
N ALA A 245 -31.07 9.19 -13.11
CA ALA A 245 -31.74 9.81 -14.25
C ALA A 245 -32.09 8.80 -15.36
N TYR A 246 -31.17 7.86 -15.66
CA TYR A 246 -31.27 7.02 -16.86
C TYR A 246 -31.27 5.51 -16.58
N GLY A 247 -31.09 5.12 -15.31
CA GLY A 247 -30.92 3.72 -14.91
C GLY A 247 -29.51 3.19 -15.21
N GLU A 248 -29.11 2.14 -14.49
CA GLU A 248 -27.74 1.61 -14.49
C GLU A 248 -27.22 1.25 -15.88
N LYS A 249 -28.03 0.57 -16.68
CA LYS A 249 -27.62 0.06 -18.00
C LYS A 249 -27.28 1.20 -18.95
N GLU A 250 -28.07 2.27 -18.92
CA GLU A 250 -27.87 3.41 -19.82
C GLU A 250 -26.80 4.35 -19.31
N ALA A 251 -26.73 4.57 -17.98
CA ALA A 251 -25.60 5.26 -17.36
C ALA A 251 -24.25 4.63 -17.75
N ARG A 252 -24.13 3.29 -17.74
CA ARG A 252 -22.91 2.60 -18.20
C ARG A 252 -22.58 2.84 -19.68
N ARG A 253 -23.59 2.98 -20.54
CA ARG A 253 -23.36 3.34 -21.95
C ARG A 253 -22.77 4.74 -22.07
N HIS A 254 -23.28 5.70 -21.29
CA HIS A 254 -22.69 7.04 -21.23
C HIS A 254 -21.27 7.01 -20.67
N TYR A 255 -20.99 6.24 -19.61
CA TYR A 255 -19.63 6.12 -19.07
C TYR A 255 -18.63 5.64 -20.13
N LEU A 256 -19.02 4.63 -20.90
CA LEU A 256 -18.21 4.11 -22.01
C LEU A 256 -18.08 5.12 -23.16
N ALA A 257 -19.16 5.84 -23.50
CA ALA A 257 -19.15 6.86 -24.54
C ALA A 257 -18.21 8.03 -24.17
N MET A 258 -18.30 8.53 -22.94
CA MET A 258 -17.41 9.56 -22.39
C MET A 258 -15.96 9.11 -22.39
N THR A 259 -15.71 7.85 -21.99
CA THR A 259 -14.38 7.23 -22.04
C THR A 259 -13.83 7.20 -23.47
N LYS A 260 -14.62 6.69 -24.43
CA LYS A 260 -14.21 6.60 -25.84
C LYS A 260 -13.94 7.97 -26.42
N SER A 261 -14.80 8.94 -26.13
CA SER A 261 -14.65 10.34 -26.54
C SER A 261 -13.32 10.91 -26.01
N THR A 262 -13.06 10.75 -24.72
CA THR A 262 -11.82 11.23 -24.08
C THR A 262 -10.57 10.59 -24.66
N ILE A 263 -10.54 9.26 -24.80
CA ILE A 263 -9.37 8.56 -25.36
C ILE A 263 -9.13 8.98 -26.81
N THR A 264 -10.19 9.23 -27.59
CA THR A 264 -10.07 9.62 -29.00
C THR A 264 -9.62 11.07 -29.17
N GLN A 265 -10.15 11.98 -28.36
CA GLN A 265 -9.88 13.42 -28.49
C GLN A 265 -8.62 13.86 -27.75
N ARG A 266 -8.23 13.13 -26.68
CA ARG A 266 -7.09 13.43 -25.81
C ARG A 266 -6.14 12.25 -25.65
N THR A 267 -5.90 11.51 -26.73
CA THR A 267 -5.05 10.30 -26.69
C THR A 267 -3.69 10.60 -26.07
N LYS A 268 -3.07 11.72 -26.44
CA LYS A 268 -1.74 12.10 -25.96
C LYS A 268 -1.76 12.37 -24.46
N GLU A 269 -2.72 13.14 -23.98
CA GLU A 269 -2.88 13.51 -22.58
C GLU A 269 -3.20 12.27 -21.74
N VAL A 270 -4.12 11.41 -22.19
CA VAL A 270 -4.41 10.14 -21.51
C VAL A 270 -3.17 9.25 -21.41
N CYS A 271 -2.37 9.14 -22.47
CA CYS A 271 -1.10 8.43 -22.40
C CYS A 271 -0.12 9.07 -21.41
N LEU A 272 -0.05 10.40 -21.36
CA LEU A 272 0.79 11.12 -20.41
C LEU A 272 0.30 10.96 -18.97
N ASP A 273 -1.01 10.90 -18.74
CA ASP A 273 -1.61 10.65 -17.42
C ASP A 273 -1.32 9.22 -16.96
N ILE A 274 -1.47 8.22 -17.83
CA ILE A 274 -1.08 6.84 -17.54
C ILE A 274 0.41 6.75 -17.21
N LEU A 275 1.26 7.43 -17.97
CA LEU A 275 2.70 7.49 -17.71
C LEU A 275 3.01 8.24 -16.42
N ALA A 276 2.28 9.32 -16.13
CA ALA A 276 2.40 10.09 -14.91
C ALA A 276 2.01 9.25 -13.70
N ASP A 277 0.94 8.46 -13.78
CA ASP A 277 0.52 7.56 -12.73
C ASP A 277 1.47 6.37 -12.58
N ALA A 278 1.92 5.76 -13.69
CA ALA A 278 2.94 4.73 -13.64
C ALA A 278 4.23 5.24 -13.01
N ARG A 279 4.64 6.47 -13.36
CA ARG A 279 5.71 7.19 -12.69
C ARG A 279 5.35 7.43 -11.23
N ASP A 280 4.15 7.87 -10.90
CA ASP A 280 3.78 8.26 -9.56
C ASP A 280 3.66 7.04 -8.62
N TYR A 281 3.32 5.86 -9.13
CA TYR A 281 3.43 4.56 -8.44
C TYR A 281 4.87 4.04 -8.37
N ALA A 282 5.69 4.31 -9.39
CA ALA A 282 7.11 3.96 -9.37
C ALA A 282 7.94 4.88 -8.46
N LEU A 283 7.51 6.14 -8.32
CA LEU A 283 8.17 7.28 -7.68
C LEU A 283 7.32 7.83 -6.54
N ILE A 284 6.63 7.00 -5.76
CA ILE A 284 5.72 7.48 -4.71
C ILE A 284 6.34 8.57 -3.81
N PRO A 285 7.64 8.54 -3.39
CA PRO A 285 8.22 9.67 -2.66
C PRO A 285 8.15 11.02 -3.39
N TYR A 286 8.24 11.03 -4.74
CA TYR A 286 8.07 12.20 -5.61
C TYR A 286 6.62 12.65 -5.71
N THR A 287 5.72 11.69 -5.90
CA THR A 287 4.28 11.93 -5.96
C THR A 287 3.82 12.61 -4.68
N GLU A 288 4.28 12.09 -3.57
CA GLU A 288 3.99 12.60 -2.24
C GLU A 288 4.57 13.98 -2.00
N MET A 289 5.78 14.23 -2.51
CA MET A 289 6.35 15.57 -2.53
C MET A 289 5.48 16.57 -3.31
N ARG A 290 4.96 16.16 -4.47
CA ARG A 290 4.07 16.98 -5.28
C ARG A 290 2.72 17.20 -4.62
N ASN A 291 2.10 16.15 -4.08
CA ASN A 291 0.84 16.21 -3.32
C ASN A 291 0.96 17.22 -2.17
N LEU A 292 2.07 17.21 -1.45
CA LEU A 292 2.31 18.11 -0.32
C LEU A 292 2.51 19.57 -0.68
N LYS A 293 3.03 19.83 -1.87
CA LYS A 293 3.09 21.16 -2.48
C LYS A 293 1.75 21.57 -3.11
N GLY A 294 0.71 20.74 -3.03
CA GLY A 294 -0.60 20.97 -3.66
C GLY A 294 -0.59 20.78 -5.18
N ILE A 295 0.42 20.12 -5.73
CA ILE A 295 0.66 19.94 -7.17
C ILE A 295 0.21 18.55 -7.65
N GLY A 296 -0.08 17.64 -6.73
CA GLY A 296 -0.55 16.29 -7.07
C GLY A 296 -2.04 16.12 -6.81
N THR A 297 -2.58 15.03 -7.35
CA THR A 297 -4.01 14.78 -7.49
C THR A 297 -4.61 14.01 -6.32
N SER A 298 -3.79 13.50 -5.38
CA SER A 298 -4.28 12.81 -4.19
C SER A 298 -4.31 13.72 -2.97
N GLU A 299 -5.24 13.44 -2.06
CA GLU A 299 -5.36 14.16 -0.78
C GLU A 299 -4.22 13.85 0.20
N THR A 300 -3.16 13.16 -0.22
CA THR A 300 -2.11 12.79 0.73
C THR A 300 -1.40 14.01 1.31
N GLY A 301 -1.22 15.06 0.50
CA GLY A 301 -0.62 16.29 0.98
C GLY A 301 -1.41 16.97 2.09
N TRP A 302 -2.74 16.88 1.99
CA TRP A 302 -3.64 17.42 3.01
C TRP A 302 -3.62 16.57 4.28
N ASN A 303 -3.73 15.24 4.14
CA ASN A 303 -3.70 14.30 5.26
C ASN A 303 -2.39 14.38 6.07
N TYR A 304 -1.25 14.51 5.40
CA TYR A 304 0.03 14.69 6.08
C TYR A 304 0.15 16.06 6.75
N ARG A 305 -0.30 17.14 6.10
CA ARG A 305 -0.26 18.47 6.73
C ARG A 305 -1.06 18.45 8.03
N LYS A 306 -2.24 17.82 8.01
CA LYS A 306 -3.05 17.58 9.21
C LYS A 306 -2.33 16.73 10.24
N TRP A 307 -1.67 15.64 9.85
CA TRP A 307 -0.89 14.83 10.78
C TRP A 307 0.27 15.61 11.42
N MET A 308 1.02 16.40 10.64
CA MET A 308 2.12 17.24 11.13
C MET A 308 1.66 18.30 12.13
N GLU A 309 0.54 18.95 11.85
CA GLU A 309 -0.10 19.94 12.73
C GLU A 309 -0.43 19.36 14.12
N HIS A 310 -0.71 18.06 14.19
CA HIS A 310 -1.15 17.37 15.41
C HIS A 310 -0.09 16.42 16.00
N SER A 311 1.11 16.35 15.42
CA SER A 311 2.17 15.41 15.84
C SER A 311 3.24 16.06 16.71
N GLY A 312 3.64 15.37 17.77
CA GLY A 312 4.71 15.79 18.69
C GLY A 312 6.11 15.66 18.08
N LEU A 313 7.13 16.12 18.83
CA LEU A 313 8.54 16.01 18.43
C LEU A 313 8.96 14.54 18.21
N VAL A 314 8.48 13.63 19.06
CA VAL A 314 8.89 12.21 19.05
C VAL A 314 8.35 11.49 17.82
N GLU A 315 7.09 11.73 17.46
CA GLU A 315 6.45 11.14 16.28
C GLU A 315 7.12 11.64 15.00
N ARG A 316 7.49 12.92 14.95
CA ARG A 316 8.26 13.48 13.84
C ARG A 316 9.65 12.84 13.76
N ALA A 317 10.35 12.71 14.89
CA ALA A 317 11.67 12.08 14.94
C ALA A 317 11.63 10.60 14.52
N TYR A 318 10.64 9.84 14.98
CA TYR A 318 10.41 8.45 14.57
C TYR A 318 10.22 8.31 13.06
N TRP A 319 9.42 9.19 12.48
CA TRP A 319 9.19 9.22 11.04
C TRP A 319 10.47 9.56 10.26
N TRP A 320 11.22 10.57 10.68
CA TRP A 320 12.48 10.94 10.04
C TRP A 320 13.55 9.85 10.16
N TYR A 321 13.66 9.24 11.33
CA TYR A 321 14.59 8.15 11.58
C TYR A 321 14.26 6.93 10.72
N GLY A 322 12.99 6.52 10.69
CA GLY A 322 12.51 5.42 9.85
C GLY A 322 12.79 5.63 8.37
N ARG A 323 12.62 6.86 7.87
CA ARG A 323 12.99 7.21 6.48
C ARG A 323 14.48 7.09 6.24
N ALA A 324 15.30 7.66 7.13
CA ALA A 324 16.75 7.68 6.98
C ALA A 324 17.33 6.26 7.00
N ILE A 325 16.84 5.40 7.89
CA ILE A 325 17.31 4.01 7.97
C ILE A 325 16.85 3.18 6.76
N SER A 326 15.60 3.34 6.29
CA SER A 326 15.14 2.66 5.07
C SER A 326 16.01 3.04 3.87
N LEU A 327 16.34 4.32 3.72
CA LEU A 327 17.26 4.80 2.68
C LEU A 327 18.66 4.19 2.82
N LEU A 328 19.23 4.26 4.01
CA LEU A 328 20.56 3.72 4.27
C LEU A 328 20.61 2.24 3.89
N LEU A 329 19.63 1.45 4.34
CA LEU A 329 19.52 0.04 3.99
C LEU A 329 19.39 -0.18 2.48
N ALA A 330 18.61 0.65 1.80
CA ALA A 330 18.45 0.62 0.35
C ALA A 330 19.79 0.86 -0.39
N VAL A 331 20.54 1.90 0.02
CA VAL A 331 21.87 2.25 -0.53
C VAL A 331 22.90 1.16 -0.23
N THR A 332 22.92 0.64 1.01
CA THR A 332 23.85 -0.45 1.37
C THR A 332 23.55 -1.73 0.60
N GLY A 333 22.27 -1.97 0.28
CA GLY A 333 21.85 -3.00 -0.65
C GLY A 333 22.43 -2.77 -2.03
N LEU A 334 22.20 -1.61 -2.64
CA LEU A 334 22.74 -1.25 -3.94
C LEU A 334 24.27 -1.44 -4.03
N ILE A 335 25.01 -0.97 -3.02
CA ILE A 335 26.47 -1.12 -2.95
C ILE A 335 26.85 -2.60 -2.93
N SER A 336 26.18 -3.40 -2.10
CA SER A 336 26.46 -4.84 -2.02
C SER A 336 26.19 -5.57 -3.34
N LEU A 337 25.20 -5.13 -4.11
CA LEU A 337 24.92 -5.67 -5.44
C LEU A 337 26.02 -5.36 -6.46
N ILE A 338 26.48 -4.11 -6.48
CA ILE A 338 27.60 -3.68 -7.33
C ILE A 338 28.86 -4.48 -6.99
N VAL A 339 29.08 -4.75 -5.70
CA VAL A 339 30.23 -5.52 -5.20
C VAL A 339 30.09 -7.03 -5.47
N ALA A 340 28.88 -7.57 -5.52
CA ALA A 340 28.59 -8.99 -5.75
C ALA A 340 28.77 -9.46 -7.20
N GLY A 341 28.66 -8.59 -8.21
CA GLY A 341 28.98 -8.94 -9.60
C GLY A 341 28.08 -10.03 -10.23
N LYS A 342 28.66 -11.01 -10.96
CA LYS A 342 27.92 -11.99 -11.78
C LYS A 342 27.06 -12.99 -10.99
N GLU A 343 27.40 -13.30 -9.73
CA GLU A 343 26.61 -14.21 -8.87
C GLU A 343 25.24 -13.64 -8.47
N ALA A 344 25.10 -12.32 -8.44
CA ALA A 344 23.83 -11.64 -8.18
C ALA A 344 22.80 -11.77 -9.32
N ARG A 345 23.22 -12.18 -10.54
CA ARG A 345 22.36 -12.33 -11.73
C ARG A 345 21.33 -13.47 -11.64
N ARG A 346 21.37 -14.29 -10.58
CA ARG A 346 20.33 -15.29 -10.33
C ARG A 346 19.10 -14.70 -9.62
N HIS A 347 19.23 -13.47 -9.12
CA HIS A 347 18.21 -12.74 -8.35
C HIS A 347 17.86 -11.36 -8.95
N THR A 348 18.28 -11.11 -10.21
CA THR A 348 18.24 -9.82 -10.94
C THR A 348 16.86 -9.17 -11.03
N GLY A 349 15.77 -9.94 -11.04
CA GLY A 349 14.41 -9.40 -11.16
C GLY A 349 13.94 -8.64 -9.91
N LEU A 350 14.16 -9.21 -8.71
CA LEU A 350 13.90 -8.52 -7.44
C LEU A 350 14.88 -7.35 -7.22
N LEU A 351 16.09 -7.50 -7.74
CA LEU A 351 17.19 -6.55 -7.68
C LEU A 351 16.94 -5.29 -8.53
N LEU A 352 16.39 -5.45 -9.74
CA LEU A 352 16.02 -4.33 -10.61
C LEU A 352 14.86 -3.55 -10.01
N ALA A 353 13.87 -4.22 -9.42
CA ALA A 353 12.81 -3.58 -8.64
C ALA A 353 13.38 -2.80 -7.43
N ALA A 354 14.45 -3.32 -6.81
CA ALA A 354 15.16 -2.69 -5.70
C ALA A 354 15.97 -1.45 -6.10
N VAL A 355 16.76 -1.55 -7.16
CA VAL A 355 17.54 -0.43 -7.72
C VAL A 355 16.60 0.67 -8.21
N PHE A 356 15.49 0.29 -8.85
CA PHE A 356 14.47 1.22 -9.31
C PHE A 356 13.83 1.95 -8.12
N ALA A 357 13.39 1.23 -7.07
CA ALA A 357 12.92 1.86 -5.83
C ALA A 357 13.98 2.82 -5.23
N CYS A 358 15.22 2.38 -5.01
CA CYS A 358 16.30 3.19 -4.43
C CYS A 358 16.60 4.49 -5.22
N PHE A 359 16.67 4.40 -6.55
CA PHE A 359 16.93 5.54 -7.44
C PHE A 359 15.79 6.58 -7.36
N ASN A 360 14.56 6.09 -7.17
CA ASN A 360 13.34 6.89 -7.11
C ASN A 360 13.14 7.62 -5.77
N PHE A 361 13.75 7.13 -4.68
CA PHE A 361 13.73 7.81 -3.37
C PHE A 361 14.87 8.84 -3.23
N VAL A 362 16.06 8.56 -3.78
CA VAL A 362 17.26 9.41 -3.61
C VAL A 362 17.17 10.73 -4.36
N ILE A 363 16.64 10.76 -5.60
CA ILE A 363 16.58 11.98 -6.43
C ILE A 363 15.58 13.02 -5.87
N VAL A 364 14.64 12.59 -5.04
CA VAL A 364 13.49 13.38 -4.62
C VAL A 364 13.65 13.88 -3.20
N VAL A 365 14.11 13.02 -2.29
CA VAL A 365 14.21 13.32 -0.85
C VAL A 365 15.31 14.33 -0.54
N PHE A 366 16.34 14.44 -1.40
CA PHE A 366 17.43 15.39 -1.18
C PHE A 366 17.22 16.77 -1.80
N ARG A 367 16.12 17.00 -2.54
CA ARG A 367 15.82 18.32 -3.08
C ARG A 367 14.87 19.13 -2.20
N ASP A 368 13.88 18.53 -1.52
CA ASP A 368 12.96 19.24 -0.63
C ASP A 368 12.36 18.36 0.50
N ASN A 369 12.27 18.91 1.72
CA ASN A 369 11.78 18.30 2.97
C ASN A 369 10.31 17.83 2.94
N VAL A 370 9.98 16.65 2.38
CA VAL A 370 8.57 16.27 2.17
C VAL A 370 8.27 14.75 2.39
N PRO A 371 7.20 14.32 3.13
CA PRO A 371 6.90 12.87 3.42
C PRO A 371 5.76 12.19 2.63
N VAL A 372 5.47 10.92 2.95
CA VAL A 372 4.85 9.88 2.09
C VAL A 372 3.54 9.27 2.66
N ASP A 373 2.51 9.09 1.82
CA ASP A 373 1.19 8.40 2.04
C ASP A 373 1.30 6.99 2.61
N GLY A 374 0.52 6.67 3.65
CA GLY A 374 0.39 5.31 4.16
C GLY A 374 -0.21 4.30 3.16
N ARG A 375 -1.04 4.75 2.20
CA ARG A 375 -1.65 3.87 1.17
C ARG A 375 -0.63 3.33 0.17
N HIS A 376 0.46 4.06 -0.04
CA HIS A 376 1.49 3.77 -1.04
C HIS A 376 2.87 3.49 -0.41
N ALA A 377 3.18 4.07 0.76
CA ALA A 377 4.41 3.87 1.51
C ALA A 377 4.54 2.45 2.06
N GLY A 378 3.45 1.78 2.44
CA GLY A 378 3.49 0.43 3.01
C GLY A 378 4.14 -0.59 2.09
N MET A 379 3.79 -0.58 0.80
CA MET A 379 4.40 -1.45 -0.21
C MET A 379 5.87 -1.10 -0.45
N ILE A 380 6.21 0.19 -0.51
CA ILE A 380 7.58 0.67 -0.74
C ILE A 380 8.51 0.35 0.43
N MET A 381 8.07 0.63 1.65
CA MET A 381 8.80 0.35 2.87
C MET A 381 8.97 -1.16 3.07
N MET A 382 7.98 -1.94 2.62
CA MET A 382 8.09 -3.40 2.55
C MET A 382 9.21 -3.78 1.59
N PHE A 383 9.15 -3.35 0.32
CA PHE A 383 10.21 -3.59 -0.66
C PHE A 383 11.60 -3.13 -0.16
N TYR A 384 11.75 -1.98 0.48
CA TYR A 384 13.00 -1.51 1.09
C TYR A 384 13.50 -2.38 2.26
N GLY A 385 12.60 -2.84 3.12
CA GLY A 385 12.91 -3.81 4.16
C GLY A 385 13.42 -5.12 3.55
N LEU A 386 12.79 -5.62 2.48
CA LEU A 386 13.23 -6.85 1.80
C LEU A 386 14.63 -6.69 1.17
N ILE A 387 14.98 -5.48 0.72
CA ILE A 387 16.28 -5.12 0.10
C ILE A 387 17.41 -5.08 1.13
N GLY A 388 17.23 -4.36 2.25
CA GLY A 388 18.21 -4.32 3.34
C GLY A 388 18.55 -5.70 3.90
N LEU A 389 17.62 -6.64 3.78
CA LEU A 389 17.71 -7.97 4.37
C LEU A 389 18.26 -9.03 3.42
N PHE A 390 18.07 -8.86 2.11
CA PHE A 390 18.83 -9.60 1.11
C PHE A 390 20.33 -9.28 1.19
N THR A 391 20.65 -8.01 1.47
CA THR A 391 22.00 -7.52 1.74
C THR A 391 22.62 -8.22 2.94
N TRP A 392 21.85 -8.35 4.03
CA TRP A 392 22.26 -9.08 5.23
C TRP A 392 22.52 -10.57 4.94
N LYS A 393 21.63 -11.25 4.21
CA LYS A 393 21.83 -12.67 3.87
C LYS A 393 23.07 -12.91 3.00
N TRP A 394 23.32 -12.06 1.99
CA TRP A 394 24.53 -12.16 1.16
C TRP A 394 25.83 -12.06 1.98
N THR A 395 25.79 -11.39 3.13
CA THR A 395 26.95 -11.36 4.02
C THR A 395 27.14 -12.63 4.86
N GLU A 396 26.14 -13.51 4.97
CA GLU A 396 26.20 -14.75 5.76
C GLU A 396 26.62 -15.99 4.94
N ASP A 397 26.24 -16.05 3.67
CA ASP A 397 26.40 -17.28 2.86
C ASP A 397 27.88 -17.61 2.52
N GLU A 398 28.83 -16.66 2.59
CA GLU A 398 30.28 -16.95 2.38
C GLU A 398 31.03 -17.35 3.67
N THR A 399 30.51 -17.01 4.86
CA THR A 399 31.17 -17.41 6.12
C THR A 399 31.10 -18.91 6.40
N TYR A 400 30.23 -19.65 5.72
CA TYR A 400 30.14 -21.11 5.83
C TYR A 400 31.08 -21.86 4.89
N GLU A 401 31.43 -21.30 3.73
CA GLU A 401 32.36 -21.95 2.79
C GLU A 401 33.83 -21.78 3.22
N GLU A 402 34.21 -20.71 3.91
CA GLU A 402 35.57 -20.55 4.47
C GLU A 402 35.84 -21.43 5.71
N SER A 403 34.81 -22.00 6.36
CA SER A 403 35.00 -22.95 7.47
C SER A 403 35.07 -24.42 7.03
N ALA A 404 34.93 -24.69 5.73
CA ALA A 404 34.92 -26.02 5.13
C ALA A 404 36.15 -26.31 4.26
N HIS A 405 37.20 -25.47 4.34
CA HIS A 405 38.48 -25.67 3.66
C HIS A 405 39.67 -25.58 4.61
#